data_AF-A0A2M7ZFV3-F1
#
_entry.id   AF-A0A2M7ZFV3-F1
#
_cell.length_a   1.000
_cell.length_b   1.000
_cell.length_c   1.000
_cell.angle_alpha   90.00
_cell.angle_beta   90.00
_cell.angle_gamma   90.00
#
_symmetry.space_group_name_H-M   'P 1'
#
loop_
_entity.id
_entity.type
_entity.pdbx_description
1 polymer ?
#
loop_
_entity_poly.entity_id
_entity_poly.type
_entity_poly.pdbx_seq_one_letter_code
_entity_poly.pdbx_strand_id
1 'polypeptide(L)'
;MNPIKLLLVTLLIFASIITAQDYNKLKVIMIGIGDKNPTLDQGIYSHAKFYYTPELKSQAELSTNEKAALSFLGGTKSSREIFKGEPKILADWWDETDLRGHAILFDKNGTGFWQGWVDRRDDILDSRGFGDEKVLEDALEAIFEDDETADFDDDKEFEIDENDNLIERKMADFQVVGKDGTPVSTKALIETGNPTLLVFFAIPVDIDINALAKEEKRSESFFGSLTQTATGFEYIKLFEKVETIFD
;
A
#
# COMPACT_ATOMS: atom_id res chain seq x y z
N MET A 1 -5.73 35.76 -34.81
CA MET A 1 -5.68 35.34 -33.40
C MET A 1 -4.59 36.16 -32.72
N ASN A 2 -4.85 36.80 -31.59
CA ASN A 2 -3.88 37.72 -30.97
C ASN A 2 -2.69 36.90 -30.43
N PRO A 3 -1.42 37.21 -30.77
CA PRO A 3 -0.25 36.43 -30.34
C PRO A 3 -0.16 36.24 -28.82
N ILE A 4 -0.67 37.19 -28.04
CA ILE A 4 -0.73 37.11 -26.58
C ILE A 4 -1.72 36.01 -26.12
N LYS A 5 -2.84 35.82 -26.83
CA LYS A 5 -3.80 34.75 -26.54
C LYS A 5 -3.25 33.37 -26.91
N LEU A 6 -2.45 33.27 -27.98
CA LEU A 6 -1.80 32.01 -28.34
C LEU A 6 -0.72 31.65 -27.30
N LEU A 7 0.08 32.61 -26.84
CA LEU A 7 1.10 32.41 -25.80
C LEU A 7 0.49 31.95 -24.47
N LEU A 8 -0.61 32.57 -24.02
CA LEU A 8 -1.31 32.18 -22.80
C LEU A 8 -1.97 30.80 -22.89
N VAL A 9 -2.55 30.45 -24.04
CA VAL A 9 -3.10 29.10 -24.26
C VAL A 9 -1.99 28.05 -24.33
N THR A 10 -0.80 28.40 -24.83
CA THR A 10 0.34 27.46 -24.88
C THR A 10 1.00 27.30 -23.51
N LEU A 11 1.04 28.35 -22.68
CA LEU A 11 1.52 28.27 -21.29
C LEU A 11 0.56 27.49 -20.38
N LEU A 12 -0.76 27.61 -20.58
CA LEU A 12 -1.76 26.87 -19.79
C LEU A 12 -1.76 25.37 -20.09
N ILE A 13 -1.30 24.93 -21.26
CA ILE A 13 -1.25 23.50 -21.63
C ILE A 13 -0.02 22.80 -21.02
N PHE A 14 0.96 23.56 -20.50
CA PHE A 14 2.11 23.00 -19.77
C PHE A 14 1.85 22.84 -18.26
N ALA A 15 0.69 23.24 -17.75
CA ALA A 15 0.41 23.35 -16.32
C ALA A 15 -0.46 22.21 -15.75
N SER A 16 -0.56 21.05 -16.42
CA SER A 16 -1.27 19.87 -15.87
C SER A 16 -1.19 18.70 -16.84
N ILE A 17 0.03 18.22 -17.08
CA ILE A 17 0.21 16.87 -17.58
C ILE A 17 1.29 16.28 -16.69
N ILE A 18 0.87 15.61 -15.61
CA ILE A 18 1.73 14.62 -14.97
C ILE A 18 2.10 13.64 -16.08
N THR A 19 3.34 13.72 -16.52
CA THR A 19 3.82 12.75 -17.49
C THR A 19 4.11 11.48 -16.70
N ALA A 20 3.92 10.29 -17.31
CA ALA A 20 4.36 9.02 -16.70
C ALA A 20 5.86 9.08 -16.25
N GLN A 21 6.65 10.01 -16.79
CA GLN A 21 8.02 10.30 -16.35
C GLN A 21 8.14 10.81 -14.91
N ASP A 22 7.15 11.52 -14.36
CA ASP A 22 7.22 12.03 -12.99
C ASP A 22 6.85 10.93 -11.98
N TYR A 23 5.83 10.12 -12.26
CA TYR A 23 5.52 8.94 -11.47
C TYR A 23 6.65 7.89 -11.47
N ASN A 24 7.48 7.82 -12.51
CA ASN A 24 8.68 6.96 -12.49
C ASN A 24 9.68 7.26 -11.36
N LYS A 25 9.57 8.42 -10.70
CA LYS A 25 10.37 8.76 -9.50
C LYS A 25 9.74 8.24 -8.21
N LEU A 26 8.44 7.92 -8.20
CA LEU A 26 7.74 7.31 -7.07
C LEU A 26 8.30 5.92 -6.82
N LYS A 27 8.70 5.66 -5.59
CA LYS A 27 9.06 4.30 -5.15
C LYS A 27 7.85 3.66 -4.52
N VAL A 28 7.44 2.49 -5.00
CA VAL A 28 6.39 1.72 -4.35
C VAL A 28 6.98 0.54 -3.59
N ILE A 29 6.71 0.52 -2.29
CA ILE A 29 7.19 -0.48 -1.35
C ILE A 29 6.01 -1.23 -0.78
N MET A 30 5.97 -2.53 -0.98
CA MET A 30 4.93 -3.42 -0.45
C MET A 30 5.51 -4.16 0.76
N ILE A 31 4.96 -3.93 1.96
CA ILE A 31 5.37 -4.64 3.18
C ILE A 31 4.33 -5.71 3.51
N GLY A 32 4.73 -6.98 3.32
CA GLY A 32 3.96 -8.14 3.72
C GLY A 32 4.18 -8.47 5.19
N ILE A 33 3.10 -8.57 5.95
CA ILE A 33 3.16 -9.02 7.34
C ILE A 33 3.32 -10.53 7.39
N GLY A 34 4.40 -10.98 8.02
CA GLY A 34 4.76 -12.38 8.15
C GLY A 34 5.58 -12.94 6.99
N ASP A 35 5.50 -14.25 6.82
CA ASP A 35 6.27 -15.00 5.81
C ASP A 35 5.79 -14.72 4.39
N LYS A 36 6.72 -14.76 3.43
CA LYS A 36 6.38 -14.68 2.00
C LYS A 36 5.49 -15.86 1.59
N ASN A 37 4.35 -15.56 0.97
CA ASN A 37 3.53 -16.58 0.32
C ASN A 37 4.29 -17.19 -0.90
N PRO A 38 4.43 -18.53 -0.98
CA PRO A 38 5.22 -19.20 -2.00
C PRO A 38 4.58 -19.20 -3.39
N THR A 39 3.28 -18.91 -3.48
CA THR A 39 2.51 -18.95 -4.73
C THR A 39 2.30 -17.57 -5.37
N LEU A 40 2.66 -16.49 -4.66
CA LEU A 40 2.66 -15.14 -5.19
C LEU A 40 3.86 -14.93 -6.13
N ASP A 41 3.57 -14.78 -7.42
CA ASP A 41 4.57 -14.32 -8.38
C ASP A 41 4.70 -12.80 -8.31
N GLN A 42 5.76 -12.32 -7.69
CA GLN A 42 6.05 -10.88 -7.58
C GLN A 42 6.67 -10.30 -8.86
N GLY A 43 7.16 -11.16 -9.77
CA GLY A 43 7.87 -10.71 -10.97
C GLY A 43 6.97 -10.04 -12.01
N ILE A 44 5.66 -10.18 -11.86
CA ILE A 44 4.65 -9.55 -12.74
C ILE A 44 4.36 -8.09 -12.36
N TYR A 45 4.80 -7.65 -11.18
CA TYR A 45 4.63 -6.29 -10.67
C TYR A 45 5.97 -5.55 -10.79
N SER A 46 6.16 -4.79 -11.86
CA SER A 46 7.46 -4.19 -12.19
C SER A 46 7.78 -2.92 -11.41
N HIS A 47 6.76 -2.21 -10.95
CA HIS A 47 6.93 -0.95 -10.24
C HIS A 47 6.98 -1.16 -8.72
N ALA A 48 6.29 -2.19 -8.20
CA ALA A 48 6.30 -2.54 -6.79
C ALA A 48 7.53 -3.35 -6.34
N LYS A 49 8.09 -3.00 -5.17
CA LYS A 49 9.13 -3.80 -4.50
C LYS A 49 8.59 -4.42 -3.21
N PHE A 50 8.70 -5.73 -3.09
CA PHE A 50 8.14 -6.50 -1.98
C PHE A 50 9.18 -6.81 -0.90
N TYR A 51 8.78 -6.58 0.35
CA TYR A 51 9.51 -6.92 1.56
C TYR A 51 8.58 -7.62 2.56
N TYR A 52 9.17 -8.37 3.48
CA TYR A 52 8.44 -9.25 4.39
C TYR A 52 8.93 -9.11 5.83
N THR A 53 8.11 -9.48 6.79
CA THR A 53 8.47 -9.54 8.21
C THR A 53 8.34 -10.98 8.72
N PRO A 54 9.23 -11.89 8.29
CA PRO A 54 9.10 -13.32 8.60
C PRO A 54 9.15 -13.62 10.10
N GLU A 55 9.76 -12.76 10.91
CA GLU A 55 9.77 -12.90 12.37
C GLU A 55 8.44 -12.52 13.04
N LEU A 56 7.49 -11.92 12.31
CA LEU A 56 6.10 -11.77 12.74
C LEU A 56 5.30 -13.03 12.39
N LYS A 57 4.93 -13.80 13.42
CA LYS A 57 4.21 -15.07 13.25
C LYS A 57 2.73 -14.90 13.57
N SER A 58 1.90 -15.32 12.62
CA SER A 58 0.45 -15.41 12.80
C SER A 58 0.12 -16.31 13.99
N GLN A 59 -0.74 -15.81 14.87
CA GLN A 59 -1.27 -16.53 16.04
C GLN A 59 -2.65 -17.15 15.76
N ALA A 60 -3.14 -17.06 14.52
CA ALA A 60 -4.45 -17.56 14.18
C ALA A 60 -4.51 -19.10 14.27
N GLU A 61 -5.29 -19.60 15.22
CA GLU A 61 -5.74 -21.00 15.30
C GLU A 61 -6.89 -21.29 14.31
N LEU A 62 -6.88 -20.65 13.15
CA LEU A 62 -7.89 -20.80 12.13
C LEU A 62 -7.51 -21.91 11.16
N SER A 63 -8.51 -22.65 10.67
CA SER A 63 -8.30 -23.59 9.57
C SER A 63 -7.88 -22.84 8.29
N THR A 64 -7.18 -23.50 7.38
CA THR A 64 -6.74 -22.91 6.10
C THR A 64 -7.91 -22.31 5.31
N ASN A 65 -9.11 -22.91 5.37
CA ASN A 65 -10.30 -22.38 4.71
C ASN A 65 -10.80 -21.06 5.34
N GLU A 66 -10.68 -20.91 6.65
CA GLU A 66 -11.03 -19.66 7.33
C GLU A 66 -10.01 -18.57 7.01
N LYS A 67 -8.70 -18.87 7.04
CA LYS A 67 -7.65 -17.93 6.62
C LYS A 67 -7.82 -17.47 5.16
N ALA A 68 -8.20 -18.41 4.28
CA ALA A 68 -8.51 -18.14 2.88
C ALA A 68 -9.69 -17.16 2.77
N ALA A 69 -10.81 -17.48 3.44
CA ALA A 69 -12.00 -16.64 3.44
C ALA A 69 -11.75 -15.23 3.99
N LEU A 70 -10.90 -15.10 5.00
CA LEU A 70 -10.53 -13.81 5.59
C LEU A 70 -9.64 -12.96 4.69
N SER A 71 -8.71 -13.59 4.01
CA SER A 71 -7.86 -12.94 3.02
C SER A 71 -8.61 -12.62 1.72
N PHE A 72 -9.73 -13.30 1.47
CA PHE A 72 -10.54 -13.17 0.26
C PHE A 72 -11.71 -12.20 0.39
N LEU A 73 -12.33 -12.10 1.57
CA LEU A 73 -13.51 -11.25 1.84
C LEU A 73 -13.16 -9.96 2.59
N GLY A 74 -11.87 -9.62 2.64
CA GLY A 74 -11.39 -8.42 3.32
C GLY A 74 -11.54 -8.43 4.83
N GLY A 75 -11.98 -9.54 5.44
CA GLY A 75 -12.15 -9.78 6.88
C GLY A 75 -12.79 -8.62 7.66
N THR A 76 -13.91 -8.83 8.37
CA THR A 76 -14.37 -7.81 9.33
C THR A 76 -13.30 -7.61 10.42
N LYS A 77 -13.24 -6.43 11.08
CA LYS A 77 -12.32 -6.14 12.21
C LYS A 77 -12.26 -7.28 13.25
N SER A 78 -13.34 -8.05 13.38
CA SER A 78 -13.51 -9.19 14.28
C SER A 78 -12.75 -10.47 13.88
N SER A 79 -12.06 -10.46 12.74
CA SER A 79 -11.57 -11.69 12.10
C SER A 79 -10.16 -11.56 11.51
N ARG A 80 -9.40 -10.56 11.96
CA ARG A 80 -8.01 -10.33 11.54
C ARG A 80 -7.07 -11.38 12.13
N GLU A 81 -6.05 -11.79 11.37
CA GLU A 81 -4.92 -12.51 11.95
C GLU A 81 -4.13 -11.57 12.87
N ILE A 82 -3.92 -12.03 14.10
CA ILE A 82 -3.06 -11.37 15.08
C ILE A 82 -1.64 -11.89 14.88
N PHE A 83 -0.65 -10.99 14.87
CA PHE A 83 0.75 -11.36 14.69
C PHE A 83 1.55 -11.09 15.96
N LYS A 84 2.52 -11.96 16.26
CA LYS A 84 3.47 -11.74 17.35
C LYS A 84 4.90 -12.01 16.89
N GLY A 85 5.84 -11.29 17.48
CA GLY A 85 7.26 -11.43 17.18
C GLY A 85 7.90 -10.06 16.94
N GLU A 86 8.95 -10.05 16.14
CA GLU A 86 9.67 -8.84 15.76
C GLU A 86 9.36 -8.43 14.31
N PRO A 87 9.26 -7.12 14.00
CA PRO A 87 9.44 -6.00 14.92
C PRO A 87 8.17 -5.71 15.74
N LYS A 88 8.32 -5.62 17.07
CA LYS A 88 7.18 -5.48 17.98
C LYS A 88 6.29 -4.26 17.65
N ILE A 89 6.90 -3.12 17.30
CA ILE A 89 6.16 -1.90 16.96
C ILE A 89 5.18 -2.10 15.78
N LEU A 90 5.58 -2.90 14.78
CA LEU A 90 4.70 -3.21 13.65
C LEU A 90 3.62 -4.22 14.04
N ALA A 91 3.93 -5.18 14.91
CA ALA A 91 2.94 -6.10 15.45
C ALA A 91 1.84 -5.33 16.20
N ASP A 92 2.24 -4.43 17.10
CA ASP A 92 1.32 -3.60 17.87
C ASP A 92 0.50 -2.69 16.93
N TRP A 93 1.14 -2.08 15.93
CA TRP A 93 0.44 -1.19 14.99
C TRP A 93 -0.53 -1.90 14.06
N TRP A 94 -0.12 -3.06 13.54
CA TRP A 94 -1.03 -3.97 12.84
C TRP A 94 -2.23 -4.30 13.71
N ASP A 95 -1.97 -4.55 15.00
CA ASP A 95 -2.97 -5.03 15.91
C ASP A 95 -4.02 -3.98 16.33
N GLU A 96 -3.64 -2.72 16.42
CA GLU A 96 -4.56 -1.65 16.78
C GLU A 96 -5.32 -1.08 15.57
N THR A 97 -4.64 -0.89 14.43
CA THR A 97 -5.15 -0.01 13.36
C THR A 97 -5.63 -0.74 12.10
N ASP A 98 -5.37 -2.04 12.00
CA ASP A 98 -5.66 -2.85 10.80
C ASP A 98 -5.04 -2.26 9.52
N LEU A 99 -3.78 -2.59 9.30
CA LEU A 99 -2.99 -2.02 8.19
C LEU A 99 -3.24 -2.73 6.86
N ARG A 100 -4.23 -3.62 6.73
CA ARG A 100 -4.53 -4.25 5.44
C ARG A 100 -4.93 -3.18 4.42
N GLY A 101 -4.17 -3.08 3.33
CA GLY A 101 -4.39 -2.05 2.31
C GLY A 101 -4.14 -0.63 2.81
N HIS A 102 -3.56 -0.45 4.01
CA HIS A 102 -3.14 0.85 4.49
C HIS A 102 -1.87 1.28 3.76
N ALA A 103 -1.87 2.49 3.26
CA ALA A 103 -0.80 3.09 2.52
C ALA A 103 -0.37 4.41 3.13
N ILE A 104 0.93 4.70 3.04
CA ILE A 104 1.54 5.94 3.49
C ILE A 104 2.42 6.45 2.37
N LEU A 105 2.19 7.70 1.98
CA LEU A 105 3.04 8.43 1.05
C LEU A 105 4.04 9.25 1.86
N PHE A 106 5.31 8.94 1.70
CA PHE A 106 6.41 9.72 2.25
C PHE A 106 6.96 10.67 1.18
N ASP A 107 7.29 11.89 1.60
CA ASP A 107 8.00 12.84 0.76
C ASP A 107 9.47 12.43 0.53
N LYS A 108 10.21 13.25 -0.23
CA LYS A 108 11.63 13.01 -0.52
C LYS A 108 12.55 12.99 0.72
N ASN A 109 12.10 13.55 1.84
CA ASN A 109 12.83 13.59 3.11
C ASN A 109 12.49 12.41 4.03
N GLY A 110 11.51 11.58 3.64
CA GLY A 110 11.01 10.46 4.41
C GLY A 110 10.04 10.85 5.52
N THR A 111 9.42 12.04 5.42
CA THR A 111 8.33 12.48 6.30
C THR A 111 7.00 12.06 5.70
N GLY A 112 6.06 11.58 6.53
CA GLY A 112 4.74 11.19 6.05
C GLY A 112 3.95 12.41 5.58
N PHE A 113 3.52 12.37 4.32
CA PHE A 113 2.79 13.43 3.64
C PHE A 113 1.30 13.10 3.53
N TRP A 114 0.98 11.82 3.30
CA TRP A 114 -0.39 11.33 3.23
C TRP A 114 -0.50 9.91 3.78
N GLN A 115 -1.64 9.56 4.37
CA GLN A 115 -1.94 8.18 4.75
C GLN A 115 -3.42 7.82 4.60
N GLY A 116 -3.72 6.59 4.19
CA GLY A 116 -5.09 6.13 3.99
C GLY A 116 -5.19 4.69 3.55
N TRP A 117 -6.40 4.23 3.24
CA TRP A 117 -6.65 2.86 2.75
C TRP A 117 -6.92 2.88 1.26
N VAL A 118 -6.11 2.13 0.51
CA VAL A 118 -6.09 2.11 -0.95
C VAL A 118 -6.82 0.91 -1.57
N ASP A 119 -7.27 -0.02 -0.73
CA ASP A 119 -8.03 -1.21 -1.12
C ASP A 119 -9.54 -0.94 -1.27
N ARG A 120 -10.05 0.17 -0.71
CA ARG A 120 -11.50 0.46 -0.59
C ARG A 120 -12.14 1.09 -1.84
N ARG A 121 -11.36 1.50 -2.82
CA ARG A 121 -11.83 2.22 -4.03
C ARG A 121 -11.50 1.43 -5.28
N ASP A 122 -12.25 1.67 -6.35
CA ASP A 122 -11.99 1.05 -7.65
C ASP A 122 -10.67 1.57 -8.24
N ASP A 123 -10.43 2.88 -8.11
CA ASP A 123 -9.17 3.54 -8.43
C ASP A 123 -8.40 3.88 -7.14
N ILE A 124 -7.10 3.60 -7.13
CA ILE A 124 -6.23 3.94 -6.01
C ILE A 124 -6.03 5.44 -5.88
N LEU A 125 -6.01 6.18 -6.99
CA LEU A 125 -5.79 7.64 -7.01
C LEU A 125 -6.95 8.39 -6.31
N ASP A 126 -8.17 7.87 -6.40
CA ASP A 126 -9.37 8.35 -5.71
C ASP A 126 -9.40 8.03 -4.19
N SER A 127 -8.37 7.37 -3.66
CA SER A 127 -8.32 6.97 -2.26
C SER A 127 -8.28 8.18 -1.36
N ARG A 128 -9.13 8.17 -0.32
CA ARG A 128 -9.17 9.24 0.67
C ARG A 128 -8.32 8.89 1.87
N GLY A 129 -7.63 9.90 2.39
CA GLY A 129 -6.73 9.76 3.52
C GLY A 129 -6.68 11.01 4.39
N PHE A 130 -5.61 11.06 5.17
CA PHE A 130 -5.19 12.15 6.03
C PHE A 130 -3.89 12.74 5.46
N GLY A 131 -3.66 14.02 5.72
CA GLY A 131 -2.63 14.84 5.08
C GLY A 131 -3.21 16.23 4.78
N ASP A 132 -2.38 17.12 4.26
CA ASP A 132 -2.83 18.43 3.75
C ASP A 132 -3.80 18.21 2.57
N GLU A 133 -3.45 17.28 1.68
CA GLU A 133 -4.32 16.79 0.64
C GLU A 133 -5.11 15.56 1.08
N LYS A 134 -6.40 15.52 0.70
CA LYS A 134 -7.32 14.48 1.16
C LYS A 134 -7.40 13.27 0.23
N VAL A 135 -7.04 13.46 -1.03
CA VAL A 135 -7.08 12.45 -2.08
C VAL A 135 -5.65 12.10 -2.47
N LEU A 136 -5.38 10.82 -2.75
CA LEU A 136 -4.03 10.37 -3.07
C LEU A 136 -3.50 11.03 -4.36
N GLU A 137 -4.35 11.21 -5.38
CA GLU A 137 -4.00 11.94 -6.60
C GLU A 137 -3.48 13.35 -6.28
N ASP A 138 -4.29 14.15 -5.58
CA ASP A 138 -3.94 15.51 -5.16
C ASP A 138 -2.62 15.53 -4.34
N ALA A 139 -2.43 14.55 -3.45
CA ALA A 139 -1.20 14.44 -2.65
C ALA A 139 0.05 14.12 -3.51
N LEU A 140 -0.11 13.29 -4.54
CA LEU A 140 0.96 12.99 -5.48
C LEU A 140 1.25 14.19 -6.39
N GLU A 141 0.21 14.91 -6.84
CA GLU A 141 0.33 16.18 -7.57
C GLU A 141 1.14 17.20 -6.78
N ALA A 142 0.80 17.44 -5.50
CA ALA A 142 1.53 18.36 -4.64
C ALA A 142 3.03 18.01 -4.52
N ILE A 143 3.35 16.72 -4.35
CA ILE A 143 4.75 16.27 -4.25
C ILE A 143 5.50 16.40 -5.58
N PHE A 144 4.87 16.08 -6.72
CA PHE A 144 5.57 15.99 -8.00
C PHE A 144 5.53 17.28 -8.83
N GLU A 145 4.41 17.99 -8.84
CA GLU A 145 4.23 19.23 -9.58
C GLU A 145 4.75 20.44 -8.79
N ASP A 146 4.39 20.51 -7.51
CA ASP A 146 4.70 21.65 -6.65
C ASP A 146 5.99 21.47 -5.83
N ASP A 147 6.61 20.28 -5.91
CA ASP A 147 7.82 19.88 -5.15
C ASP A 147 7.63 20.03 -3.63
N GLU A 148 6.38 19.84 -3.16
CA GLU A 148 6.02 19.99 -1.76
C GLU A 148 6.63 18.88 -0.88
N THR A 149 6.85 19.26 0.38
CA THR A 149 7.33 18.38 1.44
C THR A 149 6.54 18.65 2.69
N ALA A 150 6.27 17.63 3.49
CA ALA A 150 5.57 17.80 4.74
C ALA A 150 6.46 18.57 5.73
N ASP A 151 5.87 19.51 6.46
CA ASP A 151 6.54 20.23 7.54
C ASP A 151 6.74 19.27 8.72
N PHE A 152 7.93 18.68 8.84
CA PHE A 152 8.24 17.76 9.93
C PHE A 152 8.08 18.44 11.30
N ASP A 153 7.21 17.86 12.13
CA ASP A 153 6.92 18.33 13.48
C ASP A 153 7.65 17.43 14.49
N ASP A 154 8.68 17.96 15.14
CA ASP A 154 9.48 17.24 16.13
C ASP A 154 8.83 17.10 17.50
N ASP A 155 7.76 17.87 17.75
CA ASP A 155 6.96 17.80 18.98
C ASP A 155 5.87 16.72 18.87
N LYS A 156 5.57 16.23 17.66
CA LYS A 156 4.61 15.16 17.40
C LYS A 156 5.24 13.78 17.54
N GLU A 157 4.75 12.99 18.50
CA GLU A 157 5.15 11.59 18.64
C GLU A 157 4.27 10.67 17.78
N PHE A 158 4.83 9.52 17.37
CA PHE A 158 4.10 8.47 16.68
C PHE A 158 3.17 7.75 17.65
N GLU A 159 1.86 7.79 17.37
CA GLU A 159 0.82 7.16 18.18
C GLU A 159 0.14 6.05 17.37
N ILE A 160 0.16 4.82 17.88
CA ILE A 160 -0.28 3.65 17.11
C ILE A 160 -1.77 3.73 16.75
N ASP A 161 -2.60 4.24 17.65
CA ASP A 161 -4.07 4.26 17.58
C ASP A 161 -4.65 5.48 16.86
N GLU A 162 -3.82 6.41 16.38
CA GLU A 162 -4.23 7.55 15.56
C GLU A 162 -4.30 7.18 14.06
N ASN A 163 -5.36 7.63 13.38
CA ASN A 163 -5.55 7.35 11.95
C ASN A 163 -4.68 8.21 11.03
N ASP A 164 -4.00 9.24 11.57
CA ASP A 164 -3.10 10.19 10.94
C ASP A 164 -1.70 10.18 11.61
N ASN A 165 -1.36 9.07 12.25
CA ASN A 165 -0.18 8.91 13.10
C ASN A 165 1.19 9.13 12.45
N LEU A 166 1.28 9.23 11.12
CA LEU A 166 2.52 9.51 10.41
C LEU A 166 2.51 10.80 9.59
N ILE A 167 1.40 11.54 9.58
CA ILE A 167 1.35 12.86 8.96
C ILE A 167 2.30 13.80 9.69
N GLU A 168 3.17 14.48 8.93
CA GLU A 168 4.23 15.38 9.42
C GLU A 168 5.26 14.71 10.35
N ARG A 169 5.30 13.37 10.38
CA ARG A 169 6.14 12.57 11.27
C ARG A 169 7.03 11.60 10.48
N LYS A 170 8.02 11.04 11.17
CA LYS A 170 8.85 9.94 10.65
C LYS A 170 8.35 8.60 11.14
N MET A 171 8.37 7.62 10.25
CA MET A 171 8.07 6.24 10.60
C MET A 171 9.16 5.65 11.49
N ALA A 172 8.75 4.88 12.51
CA ALA A 172 9.69 4.13 13.32
C ALA A 172 10.50 3.15 12.46
N ASP A 173 11.80 3.10 12.69
CA ASP A 173 12.69 2.23 11.94
C ASP A 173 12.60 0.79 12.44
N PHE A 174 12.42 -0.15 11.52
CA PHE A 174 12.44 -1.58 11.80
C PHE A 174 12.97 -2.39 10.62
N GLN A 175 13.32 -3.65 10.87
CA GLN A 175 13.86 -4.54 9.84
C GLN A 175 12.74 -5.27 9.08
N VAL A 176 12.92 -5.33 7.76
CA VAL A 176 12.17 -6.16 6.82
C VAL A 176 13.14 -7.00 6.01
N VAL A 177 12.65 -8.04 5.34
CA VAL A 177 13.45 -8.98 4.54
C VAL A 177 13.02 -8.89 3.09
N GLY A 178 13.97 -8.63 2.18
CA GLY A 178 13.74 -8.63 0.74
C GLY A 178 13.50 -10.02 0.17
N LYS A 179 13.11 -10.10 -1.11
CA LYS A 179 12.83 -11.37 -1.81
C LYS A 179 13.99 -12.38 -1.83
N ASP A 180 15.21 -11.88 -1.67
CA ASP A 180 16.47 -12.63 -1.66
C ASP A 180 16.90 -13.06 -0.26
N GLY A 181 16.12 -12.73 0.77
CA GLY A 181 16.44 -12.99 2.17
C GLY A 181 17.31 -11.91 2.81
N THR A 182 17.62 -10.81 2.11
CA THR A 182 18.45 -9.74 2.64
C THR A 182 17.66 -8.87 3.63
N PRO A 183 18.12 -8.71 4.89
CA PRO A 183 17.51 -7.77 5.83
C PRO A 183 17.80 -6.31 5.41
N VAL A 184 16.77 -5.45 5.49
CA VAL A 184 16.83 -4.03 5.17
C VAL A 184 16.02 -3.25 6.22
N SER A 185 16.48 -2.07 6.63
CA SER A 185 15.73 -1.18 7.51
C SER A 185 14.68 -0.40 6.71
N THR A 186 13.49 -0.17 7.28
CA THR A 186 12.43 0.63 6.63
C THR A 186 12.88 2.06 6.40
N LYS A 187 13.67 2.63 7.31
CA LYS A 187 14.27 3.95 7.11
C LYS A 187 15.11 4.00 5.83
N ALA A 188 15.91 2.97 5.55
CA ALA A 188 16.70 2.90 4.32
C ALA A 188 15.86 2.75 3.03
N LEU A 189 14.61 2.26 3.16
CA LEU A 189 13.67 2.16 2.04
C LEU A 189 12.96 3.48 1.75
N ILE A 190 12.70 4.27 2.81
CA ILE A 190 11.90 5.50 2.76
C ILE A 190 12.79 6.73 2.57
N GLU A 191 13.86 6.87 3.34
CA GLU A 191 14.77 8.05 3.31
C GLU A 191 15.78 7.96 2.16
N THR A 192 15.28 8.00 0.94
CA THR A 192 16.08 7.74 -0.27
C THR A 192 16.21 8.94 -1.20
N GLY A 193 15.74 10.12 -0.76
CA GLY A 193 15.69 11.33 -1.59
C GLY A 193 14.62 11.29 -2.68
N ASN A 194 13.72 10.30 -2.66
CA ASN A 194 12.60 10.18 -3.60
C ASN A 194 11.31 9.91 -2.82
N PRO A 195 10.16 10.44 -3.28
CA PRO A 195 8.87 10.09 -2.71
C PRO A 195 8.63 8.58 -2.72
N THR A 196 8.04 8.07 -1.65
CA THR A 196 7.86 6.64 -1.44
C THR A 196 6.44 6.34 -0.99
N LEU A 197 5.69 5.57 -1.77
CA LEU A 197 4.41 5.00 -1.36
C LEU A 197 4.66 3.62 -0.73
N LEU A 198 4.40 3.50 0.56
CA LEU A 198 4.49 2.26 1.32
C LEU A 198 3.08 1.69 1.50
N VAL A 199 2.86 0.42 1.14
CA VAL A 199 1.56 -0.25 1.28
C VAL A 199 1.72 -1.54 2.07
N PHE A 200 0.86 -1.74 3.07
CA PHE A 200 0.85 -2.94 3.90
C PHE A 200 -0.15 -3.98 3.40
N PHE A 201 0.23 -5.25 3.50
CA PHE A 201 -0.62 -6.38 3.14
C PHE A 201 -0.32 -7.62 3.99
N ALA A 202 -1.23 -8.60 4.04
CA ALA A 202 -0.97 -9.88 4.67
C ALA A 202 -1.61 -11.02 3.87
N ILE A 203 -0.78 -11.91 3.33
CA ILE A 203 -1.19 -13.09 2.59
C ILE A 203 -0.71 -14.32 3.37
N PRO A 204 -1.61 -15.18 3.88
CA PRO A 204 -1.19 -16.34 4.64
C PRO A 204 -0.36 -17.29 3.78
N VAL A 205 0.69 -17.87 4.36
CA VAL A 205 1.69 -18.70 3.65
C VAL A 205 1.11 -20.02 3.11
N ASP A 206 0.06 -20.53 3.74
CA ASP A 206 -0.59 -21.80 3.42
C ASP A 206 -1.68 -21.70 2.34
N ILE A 207 -1.94 -20.49 1.83
CA ILE A 207 -2.90 -20.25 0.75
C ILE A 207 -2.22 -20.38 -0.61
N ASP A 208 -2.76 -21.27 -1.46
CA ASP A 208 -2.39 -21.33 -2.87
C ASP A 208 -3.24 -20.35 -3.69
N ILE A 209 -2.67 -19.17 -3.95
CA ILE A 209 -3.30 -18.09 -4.72
C ILE A 209 -3.62 -18.55 -6.15
N ASN A 210 -2.77 -19.40 -6.73
CA ASN A 210 -2.92 -19.89 -8.11
C ASN A 210 -4.03 -20.93 -8.24
N ALA A 211 -4.27 -21.74 -7.20
CA ALA A 211 -5.39 -22.67 -7.15
C ALA A 211 -6.72 -21.92 -7.05
N LEU A 212 -6.80 -20.90 -6.19
CA LEU A 212 -8.00 -20.08 -6.01
C LEU A 212 -8.41 -19.35 -7.31
N ALA A 213 -7.43 -18.77 -8.02
CA ALA A 213 -7.68 -18.12 -9.32
C ALA A 213 -8.21 -19.08 -10.41
N LYS A 214 -7.98 -20.39 -10.28
CA LYS A 214 -8.49 -21.42 -11.20
C LYS A 214 -9.88 -21.91 -10.83
N GLU A 215 -10.22 -21.94 -9.54
CA GLU A 215 -11.54 -22.34 -9.05
C GLU A 215 -12.62 -21.28 -9.32
N GLU A 216 -12.25 -19.99 -9.30
CA GLU A 216 -13.11 -18.87 -9.74
C GLU A 216 -13.62 -19.06 -11.17
N LYS A 217 -12.83 -19.71 -12.05
CA LYS A 217 -13.23 -20.03 -13.44
C LYS A 217 -14.10 -21.28 -13.57
N ARG A 218 -14.29 -22.08 -12.51
CA ARG A 218 -14.90 -23.43 -12.60
C ARG A 218 -16.21 -23.62 -11.84
N SER A 219 -16.61 -22.75 -10.89
CA SER A 219 -17.83 -23.00 -10.11
C SER A 219 -18.80 -21.82 -10.05
N GLU A 220 -19.90 -21.91 -10.83
CA GLU A 220 -21.13 -21.14 -10.58
C GLU A 220 -21.94 -21.69 -9.38
N SER A 221 -21.60 -22.90 -8.89
CA SER A 221 -22.45 -23.63 -7.93
C SER A 221 -21.95 -23.69 -6.48
N PHE A 222 -20.67 -23.42 -6.20
CA PHE A 222 -20.17 -23.39 -4.81
C PHE A 222 -20.33 -22.00 -4.16
N PHE A 223 -20.55 -20.96 -4.99
CA PHE A 223 -20.66 -19.55 -4.59
C PHE A 223 -22.09 -19.03 -4.43
N GLY A 224 -23.12 -19.88 -4.43
CA GLY A 224 -24.54 -19.46 -4.43
C GLY A 224 -25.01 -18.61 -3.23
N SER A 225 -24.18 -18.39 -2.20
CA SER A 225 -24.43 -17.43 -1.11
C SER A 225 -23.33 -16.35 -0.96
N LEU A 226 -22.37 -16.32 -1.88
CA LEU A 226 -21.25 -15.37 -1.98
C LEU A 226 -21.26 -14.61 -3.32
N THR A 227 -22.38 -14.66 -4.04
CA THR A 227 -22.55 -13.98 -5.33
C THR A 227 -22.90 -12.51 -5.15
N GLN A 228 -21.88 -11.69 -4.99
CA GLN A 228 -21.79 -10.35 -5.60
C GLN A 228 -20.34 -9.87 -5.60
N THR A 229 -19.45 -10.53 -6.35
CA THR A 229 -18.44 -9.90 -7.25
C THR A 229 -17.50 -10.96 -7.82
N ALA A 230 -17.14 -10.80 -9.10
CA ALA A 230 -16.04 -11.53 -9.75
C ALA A 230 -14.71 -10.93 -9.28
N THR A 231 -14.39 -11.14 -8.01
CA THR A 231 -13.28 -10.52 -7.29
C THR A 231 -12.28 -11.58 -6.87
N GLY A 232 -11.31 -11.83 -7.74
CA GLY A 232 -10.04 -12.41 -7.36
C GLY A 232 -9.47 -11.74 -6.10
N PHE A 233 -8.73 -12.55 -5.32
CA PHE A 233 -8.02 -12.21 -4.09
C PHE A 233 -7.73 -10.70 -3.94
N GLU A 234 -8.31 -10.04 -2.93
CA GLU A 234 -8.30 -8.56 -2.81
C GLU A 234 -6.91 -7.94 -2.92
N TYR A 235 -5.88 -8.63 -2.44
CA TYR A 235 -4.50 -8.17 -2.59
C TYR A 235 -3.95 -8.24 -4.02
N ILE A 236 -4.37 -9.21 -4.85
CA ILE A 236 -4.00 -9.20 -6.27
C ILE A 236 -4.56 -7.94 -6.92
N LYS A 237 -5.83 -7.61 -6.66
CA LYS A 237 -6.45 -6.38 -7.18
C LYS A 237 -5.75 -5.13 -6.66
N LEU A 238 -5.37 -5.12 -5.39
CA LEU A 238 -4.57 -4.03 -4.82
C LEU A 238 -3.25 -3.88 -5.58
N PHE A 239 -2.52 -4.96 -5.82
CA PHE A 239 -1.24 -4.91 -6.53
C PHE A 239 -1.40 -4.46 -7.98
N GLU A 240 -2.45 -4.95 -8.67
CA GLU A 240 -2.80 -4.49 -10.01
C GLU A 240 -3.12 -3.00 -10.05
N LYS A 241 -3.95 -2.49 -9.12
CA LYS A 241 -4.26 -1.05 -9.02
C LYS A 241 -3.05 -0.19 -8.70
N VAL A 242 -2.12 -0.71 -7.89
CA VAL A 242 -0.86 -0.03 -7.62
C VAL A 242 -0.01 0.10 -8.88
N GLU A 243 0.05 -0.94 -9.72
CA GLU A 243 0.79 -0.88 -10.99
C GLU A 243 0.15 0.11 -11.98
N THR A 244 -1.19 0.27 -11.96
CA THR A 244 -1.87 1.23 -12.87
C THR A 244 -1.56 2.69 -12.57
N ILE A 245 -0.94 3.04 -11.43
CA ILE A 245 -0.46 4.41 -11.16
C ILE A 245 0.55 4.87 -12.24
N PHE A 246 1.26 3.92 -12.85
CA PHE A 246 2.36 4.18 -13.77
C PHE A 246 1.99 4.07 -15.26
N ASP A 247 0.75 3.64 -15.56
CA ASP A 247 0.23 3.42 -16.92
C ASP A 247 -0.47 4.66 -17.49
#